data_AF-A0A1J3CJZ1-F1
#
_entry.id   AF-A0A1J3CJZ1-F1
#
_cell.length_a   1.000
_cell.length_b   1.000
_cell.length_c   1.000
_cell.angle_alpha   90.00
_cell.angle_beta   90.00
_cell.angle_gamma   90.00
#
_symmetry.space_group_name_H-M   'P 1'
#
loop_
_entity.id
_entity.type
_entity.pdbx_description
1 polymer ?
#
loop_
_entity_poly.entity_id
_entity_poly.type
_entity_poly.pdbx_seq_one_letter_code
_entity_poly.pdbx_strand_id
1 'polypeptide(L)'
;SFVIWNPEELFRRKFLWKFCCFELSHFIRNLHNCGFVRNKESQHLEYGHKRYFVRGQPELLKKMHSKTAMARIKRRSKEKKAKAEVEKRLNDLLIK
;
A
#
# COMPACT_ATOMS: atom_id res chain seq x y z
N SER A 1 3.15 2.74 -16.95
CA SER A 1 2.74 1.53 -16.23
C SER A 1 3.90 0.54 -16.19
N PHE A 2 3.74 -0.59 -15.50
CA PHE A 2 4.66 -1.73 -15.59
C PHE A 2 3.85 -3.03 -15.63
N VAL A 3 4.46 -4.08 -16.17
CA VAL A 3 3.85 -5.40 -16.33
C VAL A 3 4.57 -6.43 -15.47
N ILE A 4 3.81 -7.27 -14.78
CA ILE A 4 4.32 -8.48 -14.11
C ILE A 4 4.02 -9.66 -15.04
N TRP A 5 5.07 -10.14 -15.73
CA TRP A 5 4.94 -11.21 -16.72
C TRP A 5 4.65 -12.57 -16.11
N ASN A 6 5.41 -12.98 -15.10
CA ASN A 6 5.24 -14.24 -14.39
C ASN A 6 5.22 -13.99 -12.87
N PRO A 7 4.03 -13.85 -12.25
CA PRO A 7 3.93 -13.60 -10.82
C PRO A 7 4.39 -14.79 -9.98
N GLU A 8 4.19 -16.03 -10.45
CA GLU A 8 4.63 -17.22 -9.73
C GLU A 8 6.15 -17.24 -9.59
N GLU A 9 6.87 -17.05 -10.71
CA GLU A 9 8.32 -17.05 -10.72
C GLU A 9 8.93 -15.89 -9.92
N LEU A 10 8.28 -14.70 -9.95
CA LEU A 10 8.70 -13.53 -9.18
C LEU A 10 8.80 -13.83 -7.68
N PHE A 11 7.86 -14.60 -7.13
CA PHE A 11 7.82 -14.97 -5.72
C PHE A 11 8.56 -16.27 -5.42
N ARG A 12 8.53 -17.25 -6.32
CA ARG A 12 9.32 -18.50 -6.20
C ARG A 12 10.82 -18.21 -6.14
N ARG A 13 11.30 -17.28 -6.97
CA ARG A 13 12.71 -16.82 -6.95
C ARG A 13 13.04 -15.88 -5.80
N LYS A 14 12.07 -15.56 -4.93
CA LYS A 14 12.27 -14.69 -3.77
C LYS A 14 12.83 -13.31 -4.13
N PHE A 15 12.59 -12.83 -5.35
CA PHE A 15 13.20 -11.60 -5.87
C PHE A 15 12.87 -10.36 -5.02
N LEU A 16 11.67 -10.35 -4.44
CA LEU A 16 11.16 -9.27 -3.61
C LEU A 16 11.39 -9.45 -2.10
N TRP A 17 12.03 -10.55 -1.67
CA TRP A 17 12.27 -10.81 -0.25
C TRP A 17 13.21 -9.81 0.39
N LYS A 18 14.21 -9.30 -0.36
CA LYS A 18 15.07 -8.20 0.08
C LYS A 18 14.33 -6.90 0.38
N PHE A 19 13.07 -6.80 -0.05
CA PHE A 19 12.17 -5.68 0.21
C PHE A 19 11.03 -6.05 1.20
N CYS A 20 11.19 -7.13 1.97
CA CYS A 20 10.21 -7.64 2.92
C CYS A 20 8.82 -7.94 2.29
N CYS A 21 8.82 -8.31 1.02
CA CYS A 21 7.62 -8.59 0.26
C CYS A 21 7.63 -10.06 -0.18
N PHE A 22 7.01 -10.90 0.65
CA PHE A 22 7.09 -12.36 0.54
C PHE A 22 5.99 -12.99 -0.30
N GLU A 23 4.88 -12.28 -0.49
CA GLU A 23 3.68 -12.79 -1.16
C GLU A 23 3.15 -11.79 -2.19
N LEU A 24 2.55 -12.32 -3.27
CA LEU A 24 1.93 -11.52 -4.32
C LEU A 24 0.81 -10.64 -3.79
N SER A 25 -0.03 -11.18 -2.92
CA SER A 25 -1.12 -10.47 -2.25
C SER A 25 -0.60 -9.23 -1.49
N HIS A 26 0.52 -9.39 -0.77
CA HIS A 26 1.17 -8.29 -0.04
C HIS A 26 1.70 -7.22 -1.01
N PHE A 27 2.35 -7.63 -2.10
CA PHE A 27 2.82 -6.70 -3.13
C PHE A 27 1.69 -5.87 -3.73
N ILE A 28 0.62 -6.55 -4.17
CA ILE A 28 -0.56 -5.92 -4.78
C ILE A 28 -1.21 -4.94 -3.79
N ARG A 29 -1.37 -5.33 -2.51
CA ARG A 29 -1.87 -4.44 -1.46
C ARG A 29 -1.02 -3.18 -1.31
N ASN A 30 0.31 -3.31 -1.40
CA ASN A 30 1.21 -2.16 -1.32
C ASN A 30 1.07 -1.24 -2.54
N LEU A 31 0.91 -1.79 -3.74
CA LEU A 31 0.60 -1.02 -4.95
C LEU A 31 -0.69 -0.21 -4.79
N HIS A 32 -1.78 -0.84 -4.36
CA HIS A 32 -3.06 -0.17 -4.13
C HIS A 32 -2.95 0.95 -3.09
N ASN A 33 -2.28 0.68 -1.97
CA ASN A 33 -2.07 1.69 -0.94
C ASN A 33 -1.27 2.90 -1.45
N CYS A 34 -0.41 2.71 -2.45
CA CYS A 34 0.38 3.74 -3.12
C CYS A 34 -0.36 4.40 -4.31
N GLY A 35 -1.64 4.06 -4.55
CA GLY A 35 -2.45 4.67 -5.60
C GLY A 35 -2.24 4.08 -7.00
N PHE A 36 -1.54 2.95 -7.11
CA PHE A 36 -1.51 2.19 -8.37
C PHE A 36 -2.84 1.48 -8.61
N VAL A 37 -3.22 1.38 -9.88
CA VAL A 37 -4.45 0.74 -10.34
C VAL A 37 -4.09 -0.32 -11.36
N ARG A 38 -4.73 -1.49 -11.26
CA ARG A 38 -4.61 -2.56 -12.26
C ARG A 38 -5.27 -2.12 -13.57
N ASN A 39 -4.56 -2.27 -14.68
CA ASN A 39 -5.17 -2.18 -16.00
C ASN A 39 -5.95 -3.47 -16.26
N LYS A 40 -7.29 -3.38 -16.37
CA LYS A 40 -8.16 -4.55 -16.58
C LYS A 40 -8.21 -5.00 -18.04
N GLU A 41 -7.83 -4.15 -18.96
CA GLU A 41 -7.78 -4.45 -20.40
C GLU A 41 -6.52 -5.22 -20.78
N SER A 42 -5.52 -5.23 -19.90
CA SER A 42 -4.28 -5.97 -20.11
C SER A 42 -4.47 -7.46 -19.81
N GLN A 43 -4.02 -8.32 -20.73
CA GLN A 43 -3.96 -9.77 -20.50
C GLN A 43 -2.99 -10.12 -19.36
N HIS A 44 -1.95 -9.31 -19.17
CA HIS A 44 -0.99 -9.48 -18.10
C HIS A 44 -1.36 -8.66 -16.86
N LEU A 45 -0.66 -8.94 -15.75
CA LEU A 45 -0.77 -8.13 -14.54
C LEU A 45 -0.07 -6.79 -14.73
N GLU A 46 -0.75 -5.86 -15.39
CA GLU A 46 -0.28 -4.50 -15.61
C GLU A 46 -0.83 -3.54 -14.54
N TYR A 47 0.06 -2.71 -13.99
CA TYR A 47 -0.28 -1.68 -13.03
C TYR A 47 0.20 -0.31 -13.51
N GLY A 48 -0.69 0.67 -13.41
CA GLY A 48 -0.40 2.07 -13.73
C GLY A 48 -0.62 2.97 -12.52
N HIS A 49 0.04 4.11 -12.51
CA HIS A 49 -0.27 5.20 -11.58
C HIS A 49 -0.42 6.48 -12.39
N LYS A 50 -1.59 7.13 -12.30
CA LYS A 50 -1.96 8.27 -13.16
C LYS A 50 -0.99 9.46 -13.10
N ARG A 51 -0.42 9.74 -11.91
CA ARG A 51 0.34 10.98 -11.67
C ARG A 51 1.84 10.84 -11.38
N TYR A 52 2.27 9.77 -10.69
CA TYR A 52 3.59 9.73 -10.05
C TYR A 52 4.53 8.63 -10.54
N PHE A 53 4.06 7.72 -11.42
CA PHE A 53 4.91 6.67 -12.00
C PHE A 53 5.18 6.96 -13.47
N VAL A 54 6.16 7.85 -13.69
CA VAL A 54 6.55 8.34 -15.01
C VAL A 54 7.99 7.88 -15.30
N ARG A 55 8.23 7.32 -16.48
CA ARG A 55 9.55 6.83 -16.89
C ARG A 55 10.54 8.01 -16.92
N GLY A 56 11.72 7.82 -16.33
CA GLY A 56 12.77 8.85 -16.27
C GLY A 56 12.56 9.92 -15.19
N GLN A 57 11.51 9.83 -14.37
CA GLN A 57 11.18 10.82 -13.33
C GLN A 57 11.04 10.17 -11.93
N PRO A 58 12.14 9.62 -11.37
CA PRO A 58 12.11 8.92 -10.08
C PRO A 58 11.70 9.81 -8.90
N GLU A 59 11.91 11.12 -8.98
CA GLU A 59 11.53 12.11 -7.97
C GLU A 59 10.01 12.17 -7.73
N LEU A 60 9.20 11.97 -8.77
CA LEU A 60 7.75 11.88 -8.63
C LEU A 60 7.35 10.65 -7.80
N LEU A 61 8.06 9.53 -8.00
CA LEU A 61 7.82 8.31 -7.24
C LEU A 61 8.19 8.49 -5.77
N LYS A 62 9.32 9.16 -5.47
CA LYS A 62 9.71 9.55 -4.10
C LYS A 62 8.62 10.41 -3.45
N LYS A 63 8.11 11.42 -4.18
CA LYS A 63 7.02 12.30 -3.70
C LYS A 63 5.75 11.52 -3.38
N MET A 64 5.37 10.55 -4.22
CA MET A 64 4.24 9.65 -3.93
C MET A 64 4.46 8.84 -2.67
N HIS A 65 5.65 8.24 -2.52
CA HIS A 65 5.96 7.40 -1.37
C HIS A 65 5.87 8.19 -0.06
N SER A 66 6.45 9.39 -0.01
CA SER A 66 6.37 10.27 1.17
C SER A 66 4.92 10.66 1.49
N LYS A 67 4.12 11.05 0.48
CA LYS A 67 2.70 11.38 0.68
C LYS A 67 1.92 10.20 1.25
N THR A 68 2.16 9.01 0.72
CA THR A 68 1.48 7.78 1.15
C THR A 68 1.87 7.41 2.57
N ALA A 69 3.16 7.50 2.92
CA ALA A 69 3.64 7.25 4.28
C ALA A 69 3.00 8.20 5.30
N MET A 70 2.98 9.51 4.99
CA MET A 70 2.35 10.51 5.86
C MET A 70 0.84 10.27 6.04
N ALA A 71 0.14 9.91 4.95
CA ALA A 71 -1.28 9.58 5.02
C ALA A 71 -1.54 8.35 5.93
N ARG A 72 -0.70 7.31 5.83
CA ARG A 72 -0.80 6.12 6.69
C ARG A 72 -0.57 6.46 8.16
N ILE A 73 0.43 7.28 8.48
CA ILE A 73 0.70 7.73 9.86
C ILE A 73 -0.51 8.51 10.40
N LYS A 74 -1.04 9.46 9.63
CA LYS A 74 -2.21 10.24 10.01
C LYS A 74 -3.43 9.35 10.27
N ARG A 75 -3.67 8.34 9.42
CA ARG A 75 -4.77 7.38 9.61
C ARG A 75 -4.61 6.58 10.90
N ARG A 76 -3.43 5.99 11.15
CA ARG A 76 -3.15 5.23 12.38
C ARG A 76 -3.31 6.07 13.64
N SER A 77 -2.87 7.33 13.60
CA SER A 77 -3.06 8.27 14.71
C SER A 77 -4.54 8.49 15.02
N LYS A 78 -5.38 8.69 13.99
CA LYS A 78 -6.83 8.80 14.16
C LYS A 78 -7.46 7.53 14.71
N GLU A 79 -7.10 6.37 14.17
CA GLU A 79 -7.59 5.06 14.64
C GLU A 79 -7.25 4.84 16.12
N LYS A 80 -6.02 5.17 16.54
CA LYS A 80 -5.60 5.06 17.94
C LYS A 80 -6.42 5.97 18.86
N LYS A 81 -6.66 7.22 18.45
CA LYS A 81 -7.50 8.17 19.21
C LYS A 81 -8.94 7.68 19.34
N ALA A 82 -9.53 7.21 18.25
CA ALA A 82 -10.90 6.68 18.25
C ALA A 82 -11.04 5.45 19.17
N LYS A 83 -10.06 4.52 19.14
CA LYS A 83 -10.05 3.37 20.05
C LYS A 83 -9.98 3.78 21.52
N ALA A 84 -9.09 4.71 21.86
CA ALA A 84 -8.95 5.21 23.23
C ALA A 84 -10.22 5.92 23.71
N GLU A 85 -10.92 6.65 22.83
CA GLU A 85 -12.19 7.29 23.16
C GLU A 85 -13.31 6.26 23.41
N VAL A 86 -13.40 5.23 22.57
CA VAL A 86 -14.37 4.13 22.78
C VAL A 86 -14.09 3.40 24.09
N GLU A 87 -12.82 3.08 24.37
CA GLU A 87 -12.41 2.40 25.60
C GLU A 87 -12.73 3.24 26.85
N LYS A 88 -12.44 4.55 26.81
CA LYS A 88 -12.82 5.46 27.90
C LYS A 88 -14.33 5.45 28.15
N ARG A 89 -15.14 5.59 27.09
CA ARG A 89 -16.60 5.58 27.21
C ARG A 89 -17.13 4.25 27.76
N LEU A 90 -16.53 3.13 27.37
CA LEU A 90 -16.92 1.81 27.87
C LEU A 90 -16.62 1.68 29.37
N ASN A 91 -15.45 2.13 29.81
CA ASN A 91 -15.08 2.16 31.23
C ASN A 91 -16.02 3.07 32.04
N ASP A 92 -16.36 4.25 31.51
CA ASP A 92 -17.31 5.17 32.17
C ASP A 92 -18.71 4.54 32.35
N LEU A 93 -19.12 3.63 31.46
CA LEU A 93 -20.40 2.90 31.56
C LEU A 93 -20.35 1.72 32.54
N LEU A 94 -19.19 1.10 32.73
CA LEU A 94 -19.01 -0.06 33.61
C LEU A 94 -18.81 0.31 35.10
N ILE A 95 -18.55 1.58 35.40
CA ILE A 95 -18.33 2.10 36.75
C ILE A 95 -19.65 2.64 37.39
N LYS A 96 -20.79 2.57 36.67
CA LYS A 96 -22.14 2.84 37.19
C LYS A 96 -22.87 1.54 37.50
#